data_AF-A0AAN0S0B2-F1
#
_entry.id   AF-A0AAN0S0B2-F1
#
_cell.length_a   1.000
_cell.length_b   1.000
_cell.length_c   1.000
_cell.angle_alpha   90.00
_cell.angle_beta   90.00
_cell.angle_gamma   90.00
#
_symmetry.space_group_name_H-M   'P 1'
#
loop_
_entity.id
_entity.type
_entity.pdbx_description
1 polymer ?
#
loop_
_entity_poly.entity_id
_entity_poly.type
_entity_poly.pdbx_seq_one_letter_code
_entity_poly.pdbx_strand_id
1 'polypeptide(L)'
;MLERMLSLCNQACFTVALQHRRLRTNEPEDAVFVFRWWSDLQFLVVALRRMRRAAAVGVRVPSVSERIERAIDSFDKQLPDLAKMRNIGEHVDEYAVDAPKRRYADVERQRLQVGTWDGKVYRWIGELNVDVAKDATEELLYELKEVVRGTMGGSLDRQSD
;
A
#
# COMPACT_ATOMS: atom_id res chain seq x y z
N MET A 1 -17.32 -2.42 12.58
CA MET A 1 -16.31 -2.95 11.63
C MET A 1 -15.78 -1.85 10.70
N LEU A 2 -16.68 -1.08 10.05
CA LEU A 2 -16.32 0.00 9.12
C LEU A 2 -15.52 1.14 9.76
N GLU A 3 -15.86 1.57 10.98
CA GLU A 3 -15.08 2.56 11.73
C GLU A 3 -13.63 2.11 11.97
N ARG A 4 -13.44 0.84 12.36
CA ARG A 4 -12.11 0.27 12.58
C ARG A 4 -11.32 0.18 11.28
N MET A 5 -11.96 -0.22 10.18
CA MET A 5 -11.36 -0.18 8.84
C MET A 5 -10.88 1.24 8.51
N LEU A 6 -11.74 2.26 8.66
CA LEU A 6 -11.38 3.65 8.38
C LEU A 6 -10.26 4.16 9.27
N SER A 7 -10.27 3.85 10.56
CA SER A 7 -9.20 4.25 11.48
C SER A 7 -7.84 3.67 11.04
N LEU A 8 -7.79 2.38 10.72
CA LEU A 8 -6.59 1.71 10.21
C LEU A 8 -6.14 2.28 8.85
N CYS A 9 -7.08 2.56 7.95
CA CYS A 9 -6.79 3.17 6.65
C CYS A 9 -6.24 4.60 6.79
N ASN A 10 -6.80 5.42 7.68
CA ASN A 10 -6.28 6.75 7.95
C ASN A 10 -4.83 6.69 8.48
N GLN A 11 -4.54 5.80 9.43
CA GLN A 11 -3.17 5.61 9.94
C GLN A 11 -2.19 5.19 8.84
N ALA A 12 -2.61 4.25 7.98
CA ALA A 12 -1.79 3.82 6.83
C ALA A 12 -1.58 4.95 5.83
N CYS A 13 -2.62 5.73 5.52
CA CYS A 13 -2.53 6.90 4.64
C CYS A 13 -1.57 7.97 5.18
N PHE A 14 -1.61 8.27 6.48
CA PHE A 14 -0.65 9.18 7.11
C PHE A 14 0.79 8.67 6.99
N THR A 15 0.98 7.34 7.15
CA THR A 15 2.31 6.73 7.00
C THR A 15 2.80 6.87 5.55
N VAL A 16 1.94 6.60 4.57
CA VAL A 16 2.26 6.78 3.13
C VAL A 16 2.62 8.24 2.85
N ALA A 17 1.82 9.21 3.32
CA ALA A 17 2.09 10.62 3.14
C ALA A 17 3.42 11.06 3.76
N LEU A 18 3.76 10.55 4.95
CA LEU A 18 5.04 10.83 5.61
C LEU A 18 6.22 10.28 4.81
N GLN A 19 6.15 9.02 4.36
CA GLN A 19 7.22 8.42 3.55
C GLN A 19 7.35 9.11 2.20
N HIS A 20 6.23 9.44 1.55
CA HIS A 20 6.23 10.22 0.31
C HIS A 20 6.93 11.57 0.49
N ARG A 21 6.57 12.34 1.53
CA ARG A 21 7.24 13.61 1.85
C ARG A 21 8.74 13.39 1.95
N ARG A 22 9.18 12.48 2.83
CA ARG A 22 10.59 12.18 3.06
C ARG A 22 11.31 11.82 1.76
N LEU A 23 10.70 11.04 0.87
CA LEU A 23 11.29 10.65 -0.41
C LEU A 23 11.38 11.79 -1.44
N ARG A 24 10.56 12.83 -1.28
CA ARG A 24 10.50 13.99 -2.18
C ARG A 24 11.26 15.21 -1.66
N THR A 25 11.75 15.16 -0.42
CA THR A 25 12.52 16.24 0.21
C THR A 25 13.90 15.78 0.65
N ASN A 26 14.80 16.76 0.80
CA ASN A 26 16.04 16.55 1.51
C ASN A 26 15.73 16.49 3.00
N GLU A 27 16.27 15.49 3.68
CA GLU A 27 16.16 15.32 5.12
C GLU A 27 17.54 15.51 5.77
N PRO A 28 17.63 16.01 7.01
CA PRO A 28 18.91 16.15 7.72
C PRO A 28 19.74 14.85 7.75
N GLU A 29 19.06 13.71 7.79
CA GLU A 29 19.63 12.37 7.77
C GLU A 29 20.41 12.06 6.49
N ASP A 30 20.17 12.73 5.37
CA ASP A 30 20.81 12.44 4.07
C ASP A 30 22.35 12.60 4.13
N ALA A 31 22.86 13.46 5.02
CA ALA A 31 24.29 13.65 5.22
C ALA A 31 24.99 12.44 5.86
N VAL A 32 24.23 11.58 6.56
CA VAL A 32 24.75 10.43 7.33
C VAL A 32 24.29 9.11 6.72
N PHE A 33 23.05 9.06 6.23
CA PHE A 33 22.38 7.86 5.77
C PHE A 33 22.16 7.91 4.26
N VAL A 34 23.22 7.62 3.49
CA VAL A 34 23.22 7.63 2.01
C VAL A 34 22.13 6.72 1.40
N PHE A 35 21.74 5.65 2.11
CA PHE A 35 20.68 4.72 1.70
C PHE A 35 19.34 4.97 2.40
N ARG A 36 19.09 6.15 2.99
CA ARG A 36 17.79 6.49 3.61
C ARG A 36 16.63 6.22 2.66
N TRP A 37 16.77 6.62 1.39
CA TRP A 37 15.76 6.40 0.36
C TRP A 37 15.37 4.93 0.25
N TRP A 38 16.32 4.00 0.37
CA TRP A 38 16.03 2.56 0.34
C TRP A 38 15.16 2.17 1.52
N SER A 39 15.52 2.61 2.74
CA SER A 39 14.72 2.35 3.93
C SER A 39 13.31 2.94 3.83
N ASP A 40 13.19 4.20 3.44
CA ASP A 40 11.89 4.88 3.29
C ASP A 40 11.01 4.20 2.23
N LEU A 41 11.59 3.69 1.13
CA LEU A 41 10.86 2.91 0.13
C LEU A 41 10.41 1.54 0.64
N GLN A 42 11.23 0.84 1.43
CA GLN A 42 10.82 -0.41 2.08
C GLN A 42 9.67 -0.17 3.06
N PHE A 43 9.73 0.91 3.84
CA PHE A 43 8.63 1.32 4.71
C PHE A 43 7.38 1.73 3.92
N LEU A 44 7.54 2.40 2.78
CA LEU A 44 6.42 2.76 1.90
C LEU A 44 5.71 1.50 1.38
N VAL A 45 6.44 0.50 0.88
CA VAL A 45 5.85 -0.79 0.42
C VAL A 45 5.04 -1.45 1.55
N VAL A 46 5.57 -1.45 2.76
CA VAL A 46 4.86 -1.99 3.94
C VAL A 46 3.61 -1.17 4.25
N ALA A 47 3.68 0.16 4.23
CA ALA A 47 2.55 1.06 4.51
C ALA A 47 1.43 0.90 3.47
N LEU A 48 1.76 0.85 2.19
CA LEU A 48 0.82 0.60 1.09
C LEU A 48 0.13 -0.75 1.25
N ARG A 49 0.87 -1.80 1.61
CA ARG A 49 0.26 -3.11 1.88
C ARG A 49 -0.66 -3.08 3.09
N ARG A 50 -0.31 -2.35 4.15
CA ARG A 50 -1.17 -2.15 5.32
C ARG A 50 -2.45 -1.42 4.94
N MET A 51 -2.39 -0.38 4.10
CA MET A 51 -3.57 0.34 3.59
C MET A 51 -4.54 -0.64 2.90
N ARG A 52 -4.05 -1.39 1.92
CA ARG A 52 -4.84 -2.39 1.19
C ARG A 52 -5.47 -3.43 2.13
N ARG A 53 -4.70 -3.95 3.09
CA ARG A 53 -5.18 -4.98 4.05
C ARG A 53 -6.19 -4.40 5.05
N ALA A 54 -6.02 -3.16 5.46
CA ALA A 54 -6.98 -2.45 6.30
C ALA A 54 -8.32 -2.27 5.56
N ALA A 55 -8.30 -1.82 4.30
CA ALA A 55 -9.50 -1.70 3.47
C ALA A 55 -10.24 -3.05 3.33
N ALA A 56 -9.50 -4.15 3.15
CA ALA A 56 -10.07 -5.48 3.02
C ALA A 56 -10.83 -5.97 4.27
N VAL A 57 -10.68 -5.33 5.43
CA VAL A 57 -11.51 -5.62 6.62
C VAL A 57 -12.98 -5.31 6.36
N GLY A 58 -13.28 -4.25 5.59
CA GLY A 58 -14.65 -3.85 5.28
C GLY A 58 -15.40 -4.79 4.33
N VAL A 59 -14.67 -5.60 3.55
CA VAL A 59 -15.26 -6.64 2.68
C VAL A 59 -16.12 -7.64 3.46
N ARG A 60 -15.86 -7.80 4.76
CA ARG A 60 -16.65 -8.66 5.66
C ARG A 60 -18.04 -8.10 5.98
N VAL A 61 -18.38 -6.89 5.51
CA VAL A 61 -19.69 -6.26 5.71
C VAL A 61 -20.50 -6.40 4.41
N PRO A 62 -21.50 -7.29 4.35
CA PRO A 62 -22.17 -7.65 3.09
C PRO A 62 -22.81 -6.47 2.35
N SER A 63 -23.32 -5.47 3.06
CA SER A 63 -23.99 -4.31 2.45
C SER A 63 -23.07 -3.39 1.65
N VAL A 64 -21.74 -3.50 1.83
CA VAL A 64 -20.75 -2.63 1.20
C VAL A 64 -19.60 -3.38 0.54
N SER A 65 -19.58 -4.71 0.64
CA SER A 65 -18.44 -5.54 0.24
C SER A 65 -18.02 -5.30 -1.20
N GLU A 66 -18.98 -5.33 -2.13
CA GLU A 66 -18.75 -5.18 -3.56
C GLU A 66 -18.13 -3.81 -3.92
N ARG A 67 -18.57 -2.74 -3.25
CA ARG A 67 -18.01 -1.38 -3.45
C ARG A 67 -16.58 -1.30 -2.93
N ILE A 68 -16.31 -1.91 -1.78
CA ILE A 68 -14.96 -1.95 -1.19
C ILE A 68 -14.02 -2.79 -2.05
N GLU A 69 -14.49 -3.93 -2.56
CA GLU A 69 -13.71 -4.78 -3.48
C GLU A 69 -13.32 -4.04 -4.75
N ARG A 70 -14.25 -3.30 -5.37
CA ARG A 70 -13.95 -2.44 -6.52
C ARG A 70 -12.90 -1.37 -6.21
N ALA A 71 -13.01 -0.69 -5.07
CA ALA A 71 -12.03 0.31 -4.66
C ALA A 71 -10.63 -0.31 -4.44
N ILE A 72 -10.57 -1.50 -3.83
CA ILE A 72 -9.32 -2.25 -3.65
C ILE A 72 -8.74 -2.69 -5.01
N ASP A 73 -9.58 -3.13 -5.95
CA ASP A 73 -9.15 -3.53 -7.29
C ASP A 73 -8.57 -2.34 -8.08
N SER A 74 -9.19 -1.15 -7.99
CA SER A 74 -8.63 0.08 -8.56
C SER A 74 -7.24 0.39 -7.98
N PHE A 75 -7.10 0.30 -6.66
CA PHE A 75 -5.81 0.48 -5.98
C PHE A 75 -4.76 -0.54 -6.43
N ASP A 76 -5.12 -1.82 -6.46
CA ASP A 76 -4.21 -2.92 -6.84
C ASP A 76 -3.77 -2.76 -8.33
N LYS A 77 -4.63 -2.24 -9.22
CA LYS A 77 -4.29 -1.93 -10.63
C LYS A 77 -3.32 -0.77 -10.80
N GLN A 78 -3.40 0.25 -9.94
CA GLN A 78 -2.46 1.37 -9.97
C GLN A 78 -1.06 0.97 -9.47
N LEU A 79 -0.97 -0.09 -8.66
CA LEU A 79 0.25 -0.55 -8.01
C LEU A 79 0.52 -2.05 -8.27
N PRO A 80 0.70 -2.46 -9.54
CA PRO A 80 0.68 -3.87 -9.94
C PRO A 80 1.78 -4.70 -9.27
N ASP A 81 2.96 -4.12 -9.04
CA ASP A 81 4.10 -4.81 -8.45
C ASP A 81 4.12 -4.80 -6.92
N LEU A 82 3.22 -4.06 -6.25
CA LEU A 82 3.24 -3.88 -4.80
C LEU A 82 3.17 -5.23 -4.04
N ALA A 83 2.31 -6.14 -4.51
CA ALA A 83 2.16 -7.44 -3.88
C ALA A 83 3.42 -8.30 -4.02
N LYS A 84 4.11 -8.19 -5.17
CA LYS A 84 5.39 -8.86 -5.44
C LYS A 84 6.49 -8.27 -4.57
N MET A 85 6.63 -6.95 -4.57
CA MET A 85 7.61 -6.20 -3.77
C MET A 85 7.52 -6.54 -2.28
N ARG A 86 6.30 -6.50 -1.71
CA ARG A 86 6.10 -6.86 -0.30
C ARG A 86 6.42 -8.32 -0.02
N ASN A 87 5.97 -9.26 -0.86
CA ASN A 87 6.18 -10.68 -0.59
C ASN A 87 7.68 -11.04 -0.60
N ILE A 88 8.43 -10.53 -1.56
CA ILE A 88 9.87 -10.81 -1.63
C ILE A 88 10.62 -10.10 -0.49
N GLY A 89 10.25 -8.86 -0.14
CA GLY A 89 10.85 -8.18 1.01
C GLY A 89 10.61 -8.86 2.35
N GLU A 90 9.42 -9.44 2.55
CA GLU A 90 9.05 -10.17 3.78
C GLU A 90 9.71 -11.55 3.89
N HIS A 91 9.95 -12.21 2.75
CA HIS A 91 10.49 -13.56 2.68
C HIS A 91 11.90 -13.58 2.06
N VAL A 92 12.69 -12.52 2.29
CA VAL A 92 14.01 -12.34 1.66
C VAL A 92 14.94 -13.53 1.88
N ASP A 93 14.81 -14.22 3.01
CA ASP A 93 15.51 -15.45 3.36
C ASP A 93 15.22 -16.60 2.39
N GLU A 94 13.94 -16.81 2.04
CA GLU A 94 13.52 -17.83 1.08
C GLU A 94 14.09 -17.57 -0.32
N TYR A 95 14.11 -16.31 -0.74
CA TYR A 95 14.67 -15.93 -2.05
C TYR A 95 16.20 -15.94 -2.06
N ALA A 96 16.86 -15.66 -0.93
CA ALA A 96 18.33 -15.67 -0.83
C ALA A 96 18.93 -17.07 -1.02
N VAL A 97 18.18 -18.12 -0.67
CA VAL A 97 18.60 -19.52 -0.77
C VAL A 97 17.95 -20.29 -1.92
N ASP A 98 17.24 -19.59 -2.80
CA ASP A 98 16.48 -20.20 -3.89
C ASP A 98 15.54 -21.33 -3.40
N ALA A 99 14.79 -21.08 -2.33
CA ALA A 99 13.86 -22.05 -1.76
C ALA A 99 12.81 -22.50 -2.81
N PRO A 100 12.47 -23.80 -2.91
CA PRO A 100 11.51 -24.31 -3.90
C PRO A 100 10.08 -23.78 -3.74
N LYS A 101 9.72 -23.32 -2.53
CA LYS A 101 8.36 -22.86 -2.19
C LYS A 101 8.14 -21.37 -2.42
N ARG A 102 9.15 -20.63 -2.90
CA ARG A 102 9.04 -19.19 -3.13
C ARG A 102 7.95 -18.88 -4.15
N ARG A 103 7.14 -17.85 -3.90
CA ARG A 103 5.99 -17.51 -4.73
C ARG A 103 6.38 -17.03 -6.13
N TYR A 104 7.48 -16.28 -6.23
CA TYR A 104 7.98 -15.72 -7.49
C TYR A 104 9.30 -16.41 -7.86
N ALA A 105 9.21 -17.67 -8.32
CA ALA A 105 10.38 -18.51 -8.57
C ALA A 105 11.34 -17.96 -9.65
N ASP A 106 10.81 -17.10 -10.52
CA ASP A 106 11.51 -16.35 -11.58
C ASP A 106 12.45 -15.26 -11.05
N VAL A 107 12.31 -14.84 -9.79
CA VAL A 107 13.17 -13.83 -9.19
C VAL A 107 14.47 -14.47 -8.72
N GLU A 108 15.56 -14.11 -9.38
CA GLU A 108 16.92 -14.52 -9.03
C GLU A 108 17.42 -13.81 -7.77
N ARG A 109 18.15 -14.53 -6.91
CA ARG A 109 18.72 -14.00 -5.66
C ARG A 109 19.56 -12.73 -5.82
N GLN A 110 20.25 -12.55 -6.94
CA GLN A 110 21.07 -11.35 -7.22
C GLN A 110 20.22 -10.08 -7.27
N ARG A 111 18.93 -10.19 -7.66
CA ARG A 111 18.02 -9.04 -7.74
C ARG A 111 17.63 -8.50 -6.37
N LEU A 112 17.81 -9.26 -5.28
CA LEU A 112 17.42 -8.84 -3.94
C LEU A 112 18.20 -7.62 -3.43
N GLN A 113 19.43 -7.44 -3.90
CA GLN A 113 20.34 -6.36 -3.45
C GLN A 113 20.47 -5.22 -4.46
N VAL A 114 19.82 -5.32 -5.63
CA VAL A 114 19.99 -4.37 -6.73
C VAL A 114 18.70 -3.62 -6.96
N GLY A 115 18.68 -2.34 -6.61
CA GLY A 115 17.62 -1.43 -7.02
C GLY A 115 18.11 0.00 -7.24
N THR A 116 17.34 0.74 -8.02
CA THR A 116 17.64 2.12 -8.40
C THR A 116 16.52 3.04 -7.97
N TRP A 117 16.88 4.27 -7.65
CA TRP A 117 15.96 5.35 -7.29
C TRP A 117 16.32 6.60 -8.08
N ASP A 118 15.35 7.14 -8.83
CA ASP A 118 15.53 8.34 -9.65
C ASP A 118 14.87 9.60 -9.05
N GLY A 119 14.44 9.52 -7.78
CA GLY A 119 13.71 10.58 -7.10
C GLY A 119 12.18 10.48 -7.23
N LYS A 120 11.66 9.59 -8.09
CA LYS A 120 10.22 9.38 -8.25
C LYS A 120 9.84 7.91 -8.37
N VAL A 121 10.65 7.14 -9.08
CA VAL A 121 10.40 5.74 -9.39
C VAL A 121 11.46 4.86 -8.74
N TYR A 122 10.98 3.93 -7.93
CA TYR A 122 11.77 2.87 -7.34
C TYR A 122 11.72 1.64 -8.23
N ARG A 123 12.89 1.21 -8.72
CA ARG A 123 13.03 -0.03 -9.49
C ARG A 123 13.86 -1.01 -8.70
N TRP A 124 13.28 -2.17 -8.42
CA TRP A 124 13.94 -3.27 -7.73
C TRP A 124 13.56 -4.58 -8.45
N ILE A 125 12.77 -5.42 -7.82
CA ILE A 125 12.12 -6.63 -8.37
C ILE A 125 10.80 -6.34 -9.11
N GLY A 126 10.43 -5.07 -9.13
CA GLY A 126 9.25 -4.48 -9.74
C GLY A 126 9.44 -2.96 -9.72
N GLU A 127 8.41 -2.24 -10.15
CA GLU A 127 8.42 -0.78 -10.22
C GLU A 127 7.37 -0.15 -9.30
N LEU A 128 7.77 0.91 -8.60
CA LEU A 128 6.88 1.70 -7.76
C LEU A 128 7.14 3.20 -7.96
N ASN A 129 6.17 3.91 -8.53
CA ASN A 129 6.16 5.36 -8.58
C ASN A 129 5.53 5.93 -7.29
N VAL A 130 6.30 6.72 -6.54
CA VAL A 130 5.88 7.18 -5.20
C VAL A 130 4.73 8.19 -5.26
N ASP A 131 4.64 8.98 -6.32
CA ASP A 131 3.54 9.94 -6.50
C ASP A 131 2.23 9.18 -6.77
N VAL A 132 2.27 8.20 -7.68
CA VAL A 132 1.13 7.32 -7.97
C VAL A 132 0.71 6.54 -6.73
N ALA A 133 1.68 6.07 -5.93
CA ALA A 133 1.39 5.36 -4.69
C ALA A 133 0.68 6.22 -3.64
N LYS A 134 1.07 7.50 -3.53
CA LYS A 134 0.39 8.46 -2.66
C LYS A 134 -1.03 8.72 -3.17
N ASP A 135 -1.20 9.04 -4.45
CA ASP A 135 -2.50 9.38 -5.02
C ASP A 135 -3.48 8.20 -4.95
N ALA A 136 -3.04 6.98 -5.29
CA ALA A 136 -3.84 5.77 -5.16
C ALA A 136 -4.29 5.52 -3.71
N THR A 137 -3.44 5.83 -2.73
CA THR A 137 -3.76 5.70 -1.30
C THR A 137 -4.82 6.70 -0.87
N GLU A 138 -4.73 7.95 -1.31
CA GLU A 138 -5.69 9.00 -1.03
C GLU A 138 -7.05 8.72 -1.70
N GLU A 139 -7.04 8.27 -2.95
CA GLU A 139 -8.23 7.84 -3.69
C GLU A 139 -8.93 6.67 -2.98
N LEU A 140 -8.19 5.62 -2.60
CA LEU A 140 -8.76 4.50 -1.85
C LEU A 140 -9.38 4.98 -0.53
N LEU A 141 -8.70 5.85 0.23
CA LEU A 141 -9.24 6.37 1.49
C LEU A 141 -10.52 7.20 1.26
N TYR A 142 -10.56 8.01 0.20
CA TYR A 142 -11.73 8.78 -0.18
C TYR A 142 -12.92 7.87 -0.49
N GLU A 143 -12.74 6.87 -1.35
CA GLU A 143 -13.79 5.91 -1.71
C GLU A 143 -14.33 5.16 -0.49
N LEU A 144 -13.45 4.73 0.41
CA LEU A 144 -13.88 4.07 1.66
C LEU A 144 -14.70 5.00 2.56
N LYS A 145 -14.37 6.29 2.62
CA LYS A 145 -15.16 7.28 3.37
C LYS A 145 -16.54 7.46 2.75
N GLU A 146 -16.64 7.52 1.42
CA GLU A 146 -17.91 7.64 0.70
C GLU A 146 -18.81 6.42 0.88
N VAL A 147 -18.23 5.21 0.86
CA VAL A 147 -18.95 3.97 1.16
C VAL A 147 -19.56 4.02 2.56
N VAL A 148 -18.78 4.44 3.57
CA VAL A 148 -19.26 4.50 4.96
C VAL A 148 -20.33 5.59 5.14
N ARG A 149 -20.14 6.78 4.55
CA ARG A 149 -21.14 7.86 4.58
C ARG A 149 -22.47 7.43 3.98
N GLY A 150 -22.44 6.79 2.80
CA GLY A 150 -23.66 6.29 2.15
C GLY A 150 -24.40 5.24 2.99
N THR A 151 -23.68 4.49 3.83
CA THR A 151 -24.28 3.52 4.76
C THR A 151 -24.97 4.21 5.94
N MET A 152 -24.42 5.32 6.44
CA MET A 152 -25.03 6.07 7.55
C MET A 152 -26.22 6.93 7.10
N GLY A 153 -26.18 7.48 5.88
CA GLY A 153 -27.30 8.25 5.30
C GLY A 153 -28.52 7.37 4.98
N GLY A 154 -28.31 6.17 4.42
CA GLY A 154 -29.42 5.25 4.09
C GLY A 154 -30.10 4.59 5.29
N SER A 155 -29.60 4.80 6.51
CA SER A 155 -30.23 4.32 7.75
C SER A 155 -31.32 5.26 8.29
N LEU A 156 -31.34 6.52 7.87
CA LEU A 156 -32.32 7.51 8.31
C LEU A 156 -33.60 7.49 7.45
N ASP A 157 -33.51 7.09 6.19
CA ASP A 157 -34.65 7.05 5.25
C ASP A 157 -35.53 5.79 5.39
N ARG A 158 -35.21 4.86 6.30
CA ARG A 158 -35.98 3.60 6.49
C ARG A 158 -36.79 3.55 7.78
N GLN A 159 -37.03 4.68 8.44
CA GLN A 159 -37.89 4.78 9.63
C GLN A 159 -39.17 5.60 9.37
N SER A 160 -39.54 5.78 8.11
CA SER A 160 -40.75 6.51 7.70
C SER A 160 -41.57 5.65 6.75
N ASP A 161 -42.06 4.51 7.24
CA ASP A 161 -43.19 3.74 6.69
C ASP A 161 -43.85 2.92 7.81
#